data_AF-A0A7W6DT79-F1
#
_entry.id   AF-A0A7W6DT79-F1
#
_cell.length_a   1.000
_cell.length_b   1.000
_cell.length_c   1.000
_cell.angle_alpha   90.00
_cell.angle_beta   90.00
_cell.angle_gamma   90.00
#
_symmetry.space_group_name_H-M   'P 1'
#
loop_
_entity.id
_entity.type
_entity.pdbx_description
1 polymer ?
#
loop_
_entity_poly.entity_id
_entity_poly.type
_entity_poly.pdbx_seq_one_letter_code
_entity_poly.pdbx_strand_id
1 'polypeptide(L)' 'MLKTITIGNYVSVQGLLEKTLPDGRVSVRVGESTYTGRLVAG' A
#
# COMPACT_ATOMS: atom_id res chain seq x y z
N MET A 1 -8.69 6.99 2.74
CA MET A 1 -7.68 7.29 3.79
C MET A 1 -6.30 7.06 3.21
N LEU A 2 -5.33 7.96 3.46
CA LEU A 2 -3.94 7.74 3.06
C LEU A 2 -3.31 6.62 3.89
N LYS A 3 -2.58 5.73 3.22
CA LYS A 3 -1.81 4.65 3.83
C LYS A 3 -0.45 4.55 3.16
N THR A 4 0.55 4.24 3.96
CA THR A 4 1.89 3.91 3.46
C THR A 4 2.06 2.40 3.46
N ILE A 5 2.49 1.87 2.32
CA ILE A 5 2.84 0.47 2.15
C ILE A 5 4.33 0.30 1.90
N THR A 6 4.89 -0.83 2.28
CA THR A 6 6.19 -1.29 1.81
C THR A 6 6.02 -2.25 0.63
N ILE A 7 6.84 -2.05 -0.40
CA ILE A 7 6.98 -2.92 -1.57
C ILE A 7 8.41 -3.48 -1.54
N GLY A 8 8.53 -4.78 -1.27
CA GLY A 8 9.84 -5.37 -0.96
C GLY A 8 10.44 -4.80 0.33
N ASN A 9 11.77 -4.77 0.41
CA ASN A 9 12.50 -4.41 1.63
C ASN A 9 12.93 -2.93 1.72
N TYR A 10 12.85 -2.18 0.62
CA TYR A 10 13.51 -0.85 0.53
C TYR A 10 12.61 0.26 0.01
N VAL A 11 11.41 -0.05 -0.48
CA VAL A 11 10.52 0.95 -1.09
C VAL A 11 9.28 1.11 -0.23
N SER A 12 8.98 2.36 0.14
CA SER A 12 7.74 2.75 0.78
C SER A 12 6.95 3.66 -0.16
N VAL A 13 5.66 3.38 -0.33
CA VAL A 13 4.76 4.13 -1.20
C VAL A 13 3.55 4.58 -0.40
N GLN A 14 3.22 5.86 -0.46
CA GLN A 14 2.04 6.42 0.19
C GLN A 14 0.95 6.72 -0.85
N GLY A 15 -0.28 6.27 -0.58
CA GLY A 15 -1.41 6.46 -1.47
C GLY A 15 -2.76 6.26 -0.79
N LEU A 16 -3.83 6.40 -1.55
CA LEU A 16 -5.20 6.19 -1.07
C LEU A 16 -5.48 4.69 -0.96
N LEU A 17 -5.92 4.21 0.20
CA LEU A 17 -6.32 2.82 0.38
C LEU A 17 -7.53 2.48 -0.51
N GLU A 18 -7.37 1.54 -1.42
CA GLU A 18 -8.43 1.04 -2.32
C GLU A 18 -9.07 -0.23 -1.77
N LYS A 19 -8.25 -1.19 -1.31
CA LYS A 19 -8.73 -2.46 -0.76
C LYS A 19 -7.71 -3.16 0.12
N THR A 20 -8.22 -3.98 1.03
CA THR A 20 -7.46 -4.97 1.80
C THR A 20 -7.61 -6.33 1.15
N LEU A 21 -6.50 -7.04 0.98
CA LEU A 21 -6.47 -8.38 0.39
C LEU A 21 -6.54 -9.45 1.49
N PRO A 22 -7.04 -10.66 1.18
CA PRO A 22 -7.16 -11.75 2.16
C PRO A 22 -5.83 -12.22 2.75
N ASP A 23 -4.71 -11.93 2.07
CA ASP A 23 -3.35 -12.31 2.47
C ASP A 23 -2.67 -11.28 3.38
N GLY A 24 -3.42 -10.28 3.85
CA GLY A 24 -2.92 -9.23 4.74
C GLY A 24 -2.16 -8.10 4.04
N ARG A 25 -2.05 -8.13 2.71
CA ARG A 25 -1.58 -6.97 1.93
C ARG A 25 -2.71 -5.97 1.70
N VAL A 26 -2.35 -4.75 1.31
CA VAL A 26 -3.29 -3.72 0.89
C VAL A 26 -2.86 -3.12 -0.43
N SER A 27 -3.84 -2.66 -1.21
CA SER A 27 -3.60 -1.89 -2.43
C SER A 27 -3.84 -0.41 -2.16
N VAL A 28 -2.88 0.43 -2.55
CA VAL A 28 -2.99 1.88 -2.51
C VAL A 28 -2.90 2.47 -3.91
N ARG A 29 -3.69 3.50 -4.20
CA ARG A 29 -3.64 4.25 -5.45
C ARG A 29 -2.80 5.52 -5.30
N VAL A 30 -1.89 5.74 -6.24
CA VAL A 30 -1.03 6.92 -6.38
C VAL A 30 -1.18 7.45 -7.80
N GLY A 31 -1.89 8.57 -7.95
CA GLY A 31 -2.32 9.05 -9.26
C GLY A 31 -3.18 7.99 -9.96
N GLU A 32 -2.74 7.55 -11.14
CA GLU A 32 -3.41 6.52 -11.94
C GLU A 32 -2.88 5.10 -11.68
N SER A 33 -1.83 4.95 -10.87
CA SER A 33 -1.20 3.68 -10.59
C SER A 33 -1.69 3.06 -9.28
N THR A 34 -1.87 1.74 -9.25
CA THR A 34 -2.22 1.00 -8.04
C THR A 34 -1.04 0.12 -7.63
N TYR A 35 -0.60 0.27 -6.39
CA TYR A 35 0.51 -0.46 -5.80
C TYR A 35 0.00 -1.36 -4.67
N THR A 36 0.57 -2.56 -4.54
CA THR A 36 0.18 -3.51 -3.50
C THR A 36 1.37 -3.87 -2.63
N GLY A 37 1.19 -3.83 -1.32
CA GLY A 37 2.25 -4.06 -0.36
C GLY A 37 1.71 -4.31 1.04
N ARG A 38 2.60 -4.36 2.02
CA ARG A 38 2.22 -4.46 3.43
C ARG A 38 2.13 -3.08 4.04
N LEU A 39 1.20 -2.87 4.96
CA LEU A 39 1.16 -1.62 5.71
C LEU A 39 2.46 -1.45 6.51
N VAL A 40 3.00 -0.23 6.48
CA VAL A 40 4.02 0.16 7.45
C VAL A 40 3.34 0.21 8.82
N ALA A 41 3.78 -0.62 9.76
CA ALA A 41 3.39 -0.49 11.16
C ALA A 41 4.01 0.81 11.69
N GLY A 42 3.17 1.70 12.24
CA GLY A 42 3.63 2.86 12.98
C GLY A 42 4.09 2.49 14.38
#